data_AF-A0A850KLM5-F1
#
_entry.id   AF-A0A850KLM5-F1
#
_cell.length_a   1.000
_cell.length_b   1.000
_cell.length_c   1.000
_cell.angle_alpha   90.00
_cell.angle_beta   90.00
_cell.angle_gamma   90.00
#
_symmetry.space_group_name_H-M   'P 1'
#
loop_
_entity.id
_entity.type
_entity.pdbx_description
1 polymer ?
#
loop_
_entity_poly.entity_id
_entity_poly.type
_entity_poly.pdbx_seq_one_letter_code
_entity_poly.pdbx_strand_id
1 'polypeptide(L)'
;MTIHTRAAQALALIGALFLASCGGPRSSADMYKGERKGPNLSTPATATKPVTIDAARLAAIKAHGLDTQTNPSQLVGLSLTEIKKTLGDPSFIRKDIGVQIWQYRTTDCILDLFLYEKDGRYNVSHSELRGPMLDSAGEMSCFKTIVLGKPS
;
A
#
# COMPACT_ATOMS: atom_id res chain seq x y z
N MET A 1 46.32 69.98 15.50
CA MET A 1 45.40 69.78 16.64
C MET A 1 44.44 68.67 16.21
N THR A 2 44.52 67.52 16.87
CA THR A 2 44.04 66.22 16.37
C THR A 2 42.97 65.69 17.34
N ILE A 3 41.92 65.10 16.75
CA ILE A 3 40.98 64.08 17.29
C ILE A 3 39.97 64.54 18.37
N HIS A 4 38.67 64.42 18.07
CA HIS A 4 37.76 63.47 18.74
C HIS A 4 36.47 63.20 17.93
N THR A 5 36.18 61.91 17.86
CA THR A 5 35.09 61.13 17.28
C THR A 5 33.71 61.48 17.86
N ARG A 6 32.62 61.29 17.08
CA ARG A 6 31.47 60.42 17.45
C ARG A 6 30.60 60.10 16.23
N ALA A 7 30.41 58.80 16.06
CA ALA A 7 29.61 58.13 15.05
C ALA A 7 28.14 58.60 15.11
N ALA A 8 27.63 59.05 13.97
CA ALA A 8 26.22 59.34 13.77
C ALA A 8 25.44 58.03 13.70
N GLN A 9 24.66 57.78 14.75
CA GLN A 9 23.50 56.89 14.67
C GLN A 9 22.50 57.53 13.69
N ALA A 10 22.24 56.87 12.57
CA ALA A 10 21.16 57.29 11.69
C ALA A 10 20.56 56.07 11.00
N LEU A 11 19.28 55.84 11.32
CA LEU A 11 18.28 55.12 10.56
C LEU A 11 18.51 53.61 10.39
N ALA A 12 18.28 52.90 11.50
CA ALA A 12 17.55 51.65 11.43
C ALA A 12 16.10 51.96 11.04
N LEU A 13 15.69 51.58 9.83
CA LEU A 13 14.30 51.36 9.36
C LEU A 13 14.36 51.22 7.84
N ILE A 14 14.42 49.99 7.33
CA ILE A 14 13.92 49.51 6.02
C ILE A 14 14.44 48.08 5.88
N GLY A 15 13.53 47.11 5.74
CA GLY A 15 13.90 45.74 5.34
C GLY A 15 13.37 44.60 6.22
N ALA A 16 12.22 44.76 6.90
CA ALA A 16 11.55 43.65 7.59
C ALA A 16 10.11 43.45 7.07
N LEU A 17 9.93 43.48 5.75
CA LEU A 17 8.67 43.02 5.12
C LEU A 17 9.00 42.03 4.02
N PHE A 18 8.19 40.97 3.94
CA PHE A 18 8.14 39.89 2.93
C PHE A 18 8.82 38.56 3.29
N LEU A 19 8.39 37.95 4.39
CA LEU A 19 8.33 36.48 4.55
C LEU A 19 6.99 36.07 5.18
N ALA A 20 5.87 36.56 4.63
CA ALA A 20 4.54 36.01 4.90
C ALA A 20 4.15 35.10 3.73
N SER A 21 4.82 33.95 3.62
CA SER A 21 4.38 32.89 2.73
C SER A 21 3.30 32.07 3.45
N CYS A 22 2.17 31.87 2.78
CA CYS A 22 0.92 31.36 3.33
C CYS A 22 1.06 29.94 3.90
N GLY A 23 0.87 29.82 5.22
CA GLY A 23 0.68 28.56 5.92
C GLY A 23 -0.31 28.76 7.07
N GLY A 24 -1.57 29.02 6.75
CA GLY A 24 -2.63 29.05 7.76
C GLY A 24 -2.81 27.67 8.41
N PRO A 25 -3.25 27.59 9.68
CA PRO A 25 -3.47 26.31 10.36
C PRO A 25 -4.65 25.60 9.72
N ARG A 26 -4.38 24.74 8.73
CA ARG A 26 -5.37 23.77 8.24
C ARG A 26 -5.44 22.66 9.27
N SER A 27 -6.46 22.69 10.12
CA SER A 27 -6.80 21.58 11.00
C SER A 27 -7.10 20.35 10.14
N SER A 28 -6.50 19.21 10.46
CA SER A 28 -6.74 17.92 9.78
C SER A 28 -8.22 17.51 9.78
N ALA A 29 -9.02 18.07 10.69
CA ALA A 29 -10.45 17.86 10.78
C ALA A 29 -11.23 18.39 9.56
N ASP A 30 -10.76 19.46 8.91
CA ASP A 30 -11.48 20.08 7.78
C ASP A 30 -11.36 19.24 6.49
N MET A 31 -10.32 18.40 6.36
CA MET A 31 -10.15 17.49 5.20
C MET A 31 -11.16 16.33 5.17
N TYR A 32 -11.71 15.94 6.31
CA TYR A 32 -12.67 14.82 6.42
C TYR A 32 -14.14 15.26 6.36
N LYS A 33 -14.42 16.57 6.36
CA LYS A 33 -15.78 17.12 6.47
C LYS A 33 -16.48 17.41 5.14
N GLY A 34 -15.87 16.99 4.02
CA GLY A 34 -16.51 17.04 2.71
C GLY A 34 -17.36 15.79 2.50
N GLU A 35 -18.68 15.97 2.46
CA GLU A 35 -19.62 14.94 2.00
C GLU A 35 -19.29 14.58 0.53
N ARG A 36 -18.44 13.57 0.34
CA ARG A 36 -18.21 12.98 -0.98
C ARG A 36 -19.49 12.26 -1.36
N LYS A 37 -20.35 12.92 -2.14
CA LYS A 37 -21.38 12.23 -2.92
C LYS A 37 -20.63 11.41 -3.98
N GLY A 38 -20.11 10.25 -3.56
CA GLY A 38 -19.39 9.35 -4.42
C GLY A 38 -20.27 8.94 -5.60
N PRO A 39 -19.68 8.60 -6.76
CA PRO A 39 -20.45 7.94 -7.80
C PRO A 39 -21.13 6.73 -7.17
N ASN A 40 -22.42 6.56 -7.45
CA ASN A 40 -23.16 5.39 -7.03
C ASN A 40 -22.57 4.18 -7.76
N LEU A 41 -21.55 3.56 -7.13
CA LEU A 41 -20.97 2.29 -7.53
C LEU A 41 -21.95 1.19 -7.11
N SER A 42 -23.14 1.19 -7.70
CA SER A 42 -23.94 -0.01 -7.82
C SER A 42 -23.25 -0.91 -8.84
N THR A 43 -22.11 -1.48 -8.44
CA THR A 43 -21.57 -2.67 -9.10
C THR A 43 -22.60 -3.78 -8.88
N PRO A 44 -22.97 -4.56 -9.90
CA PRO A 44 -23.74 -5.77 -9.67
C PRO A 44 -22.95 -6.63 -8.68
N ALA A 45 -23.49 -6.84 -7.49
CA ALA A 45 -22.97 -7.80 -6.55
C ALA A 45 -23.17 -9.19 -7.18
N THR A 46 -22.22 -9.62 -8.01
CA THR A 46 -22.08 -11.04 -8.32
C THR A 46 -21.84 -11.71 -6.98
N ALA A 47 -22.84 -12.46 -6.50
CA ALA A 47 -22.82 -13.13 -5.22
C ALA A 47 -21.47 -13.86 -5.03
N THR A 48 -20.67 -13.39 -4.08
CA THR A 48 -19.41 -14.03 -3.70
C THR A 48 -19.74 -15.40 -3.12
N LYS A 49 -19.57 -16.46 -3.92
CA LYS A 49 -19.50 -17.81 -3.35
C LYS A 49 -18.35 -17.81 -2.33
N PRO A 50 -18.54 -18.35 -1.12
CA PRO A 50 -17.44 -18.55 -0.18
C PRO A 50 -16.32 -19.30 -0.89
N VAL A 51 -15.13 -18.71 -0.93
CA VAL A 51 -13.95 -19.37 -1.48
C VAL A 51 -13.62 -20.52 -0.54
N THR A 52 -14.03 -21.72 -0.90
CA THR A 52 -13.70 -22.94 -0.17
C THR A 52 -12.31 -23.37 -0.59
N ILE A 53 -11.40 -23.57 0.37
CA ILE A 53 -10.08 -24.12 0.11
C ILE A 53 -10.26 -25.60 -0.25
N ASP A 54 -10.18 -25.93 -1.53
CA ASP A 54 -10.18 -27.32 -1.98
C ASP A 54 -8.82 -27.99 -1.71
N ALA A 55 -8.79 -29.32 -1.88
CA ALA A 55 -7.59 -30.11 -1.65
C ALA A 55 -6.41 -29.72 -2.57
N ALA A 56 -6.69 -29.26 -3.78
CA ALA A 56 -5.66 -28.86 -4.73
C ALA A 56 -4.99 -27.55 -4.31
N ARG A 57 -5.78 -26.56 -3.86
CA ARG A 57 -5.27 -25.32 -3.30
C ARG A 57 -4.50 -25.56 -2.00
N LEU A 58 -5.00 -26.44 -1.12
CA LEU A 58 -4.28 -26.80 0.10
C LEU A 58 -2.92 -27.46 -0.22
N ALA A 59 -2.87 -28.30 -1.24
CA ALA A 59 -1.62 -28.89 -1.72
C ALA A 59 -0.66 -27.83 -2.27
N ALA A 60 -1.14 -26.86 -3.05
CA ALA A 60 -0.33 -25.76 -3.57
C ALA A 60 0.26 -24.89 -2.44
N ILE A 61 -0.57 -24.51 -1.47
CA ILE A 61 -0.16 -23.78 -0.26
C ILE A 61 0.99 -24.51 0.44
N LYS A 62 0.83 -25.82 0.69
CA LYS A 62 1.88 -26.64 1.32
C LYS A 62 3.13 -26.78 0.46
N ALA A 63 2.98 -26.96 -0.86
CA ALA A 63 4.10 -27.14 -1.79
C ALA A 63 5.04 -25.92 -1.82
N HIS A 64 4.49 -24.73 -1.61
CA HIS A 64 5.26 -23.49 -1.51
C HIS A 64 5.66 -23.12 -0.08
N GLY A 65 5.48 -24.01 0.89
CA GLY A 65 5.88 -23.80 2.27
C GLY A 65 5.05 -22.77 3.03
N LEU A 66 3.90 -22.36 2.49
CA LEU A 66 2.99 -21.37 3.09
C LEU A 66 2.21 -22.01 4.26
N ASP A 67 2.79 -22.00 5.46
CA ASP A 67 2.16 -22.46 6.70
C ASP A 67 1.76 -21.31 7.65
N THR A 68 1.36 -21.62 8.89
CA THR A 68 0.88 -20.64 9.87
C THR A 68 1.92 -19.66 10.41
N GLN A 69 3.20 -19.82 10.07
CA GLN A 69 4.31 -18.95 10.50
C GLN A 69 4.88 -18.12 9.34
N THR A 70 4.19 -18.05 8.21
CA THR A 70 4.77 -17.53 6.97
C THR A 70 4.62 -16.03 6.78
N ASN A 71 5.54 -15.50 5.97
CA ASN A 71 5.61 -14.11 5.60
C ASN A 71 5.39 -13.95 4.08
N PRO A 72 5.05 -12.73 3.61
CA PRO A 72 4.82 -12.48 2.19
C PRO A 72 6.02 -12.80 1.28
N SER A 73 7.23 -12.72 1.80
CA SER A 73 8.47 -12.90 1.02
C SER A 73 8.61 -14.31 0.42
N GLN A 74 7.91 -15.31 0.97
CA GLN A 74 7.88 -16.66 0.39
C GLN A 74 7.17 -16.74 -0.98
N LEU A 75 6.44 -15.70 -1.37
CA LEU A 75 5.82 -15.62 -2.69
C LEU A 75 6.81 -15.17 -3.78
N VAL A 76 7.98 -14.66 -3.42
CA VAL A 76 9.00 -14.21 -4.38
C VAL A 76 9.47 -15.40 -5.22
N GLY A 77 9.56 -15.17 -6.53
CA GLY A 77 9.92 -16.18 -7.54
C GLY A 77 8.72 -16.92 -8.13
N LEU A 78 7.56 -16.94 -7.47
CA LEU A 78 6.39 -17.65 -7.99
C LEU A 78 5.85 -16.99 -9.26
N SER A 79 5.41 -17.82 -10.21
CA SER A 79 4.77 -17.41 -11.46
C SER A 79 3.32 -16.99 -11.25
N LEU A 80 2.72 -16.35 -12.26
CA LEU A 80 1.28 -16.02 -12.28
C LEU A 80 0.40 -17.22 -11.95
N THR A 81 0.72 -18.38 -12.52
CA THR A 81 -0.06 -19.61 -12.36
C THR A 81 0.06 -20.18 -10.96
N GLU A 82 1.27 -20.20 -10.39
CA GLU A 82 1.50 -20.67 -9.02
C GLU A 82 0.82 -19.76 -8.00
N ILE A 83 0.91 -18.43 -8.20
CA ILE A 83 0.20 -17.46 -7.37
C ILE A 83 -1.31 -17.70 -7.41
N LYS A 84 -1.91 -17.87 -8.60
CA LYS A 84 -3.36 -18.12 -8.71
C LYS A 84 -3.79 -19.44 -8.08
N LYS A 85 -3.00 -20.51 -8.26
CA LYS A 85 -3.27 -21.80 -7.63
C LYS A 85 -3.22 -21.72 -6.10
N THR A 86 -2.41 -20.81 -5.57
CA THR A 86 -2.13 -20.69 -4.14
C THR A 86 -3.09 -19.72 -3.44
N LEU A 87 -3.26 -18.52 -3.99
CA LEU A 87 -4.01 -17.42 -3.39
C LEU A 87 -5.41 -17.24 -3.98
N GLY A 88 -5.70 -17.87 -5.13
CA GLY A 88 -6.88 -17.60 -5.94
C GLY A 88 -6.68 -16.41 -6.87
N ASP A 89 -7.76 -15.88 -7.43
CA ASP A 89 -7.69 -14.69 -8.29
C ASP A 89 -7.49 -13.41 -7.46
N PRO A 90 -6.65 -12.48 -7.92
CA PRO A 90 -6.49 -11.19 -7.26
C PRO A 90 -7.75 -10.33 -7.41
N SER A 91 -8.03 -9.53 -6.39
CA SER A 91 -9.14 -8.56 -6.41
C SER A 91 -8.91 -7.38 -7.36
N PHE A 92 -7.65 -7.10 -7.68
CA PHE A 92 -7.26 -6.04 -8.59
C PHE A 92 -5.93 -6.37 -9.29
N ILE A 93 -5.84 -6.01 -10.57
CA ILE A 93 -4.63 -6.15 -11.38
C ILE A 93 -4.40 -4.80 -12.09
N ARG A 94 -3.22 -4.22 -11.88
CA ARG A 94 -2.67 -3.17 -12.74
C ARG A 94 -1.60 -3.78 -13.65
N LYS A 95 -1.62 -3.41 -14.93
CA LYS A 95 -0.61 -3.80 -15.91
C LYS A 95 0.08 -2.54 -16.42
N ASP A 96 1.39 -2.52 -16.35
CA ASP A 96 2.22 -1.53 -17.03
C ASP A 96 3.25 -2.28 -17.90
N ILE A 97 4.11 -1.54 -18.61
CA ILE A 97 5.10 -2.15 -19.51
C ILE A 97 6.09 -2.99 -18.71
N GLY A 98 6.10 -4.31 -18.95
CA GLY A 98 7.02 -5.26 -18.31
C GLY A 98 6.76 -5.53 -16.83
N VAL A 99 5.64 -5.04 -16.26
CA VAL A 99 5.30 -5.23 -14.85
C VAL A 99 3.80 -5.36 -14.64
N GLN A 100 3.42 -6.22 -13.71
CA GLN A 100 2.06 -6.31 -13.19
C GLN A 100 2.08 -6.10 -11.68
N ILE A 101 1.08 -5.39 -11.17
CA ILE A 101 0.85 -5.25 -9.74
C ILE A 101 -0.49 -5.91 -9.44
N TRP A 102 -0.44 -6.98 -8.66
CA TRP A 102 -1.61 -7.74 -8.25
C TRP A 102 -1.93 -7.45 -6.79
N GLN A 103 -3.21 -7.24 -6.49
CA GLN A 103 -3.67 -6.92 -5.14
C GLN A 103 -4.67 -7.95 -4.64
N TYR A 104 -4.37 -8.49 -3.46
CA TYR A 104 -5.30 -9.28 -2.65
C TYR A 104 -5.72 -8.42 -1.47
N ARG A 105 -7.02 -8.12 -1.40
CA ARG A 105 -7.59 -7.18 -0.45
C ARG A 105 -8.46 -7.91 0.56
N THR A 106 -8.28 -7.57 1.83
CA THR A 106 -9.17 -7.94 2.93
C THR A 106 -9.66 -6.66 3.61
N THR A 107 -10.48 -6.76 4.66
CA THR A 107 -10.84 -5.61 5.50
C THR A 107 -9.63 -5.02 6.22
N ASP A 108 -8.67 -5.87 6.59
CA ASP A 108 -7.63 -5.50 7.55
C ASP A 108 -6.36 -5.04 6.84
N CYS A 109 -6.14 -5.51 5.62
CA CYS A 109 -4.90 -5.28 4.89
C CYS A 109 -5.01 -5.56 3.39
N ILE A 110 -3.98 -5.14 2.67
CA ILE A 110 -3.77 -5.40 1.25
C ILE A 110 -2.39 -6.03 1.08
N LEU A 111 -2.33 -7.13 0.32
CA LEU A 111 -1.11 -7.70 -0.21
C LEU A 111 -0.92 -7.21 -1.64
N ASP A 112 0.17 -6.49 -1.87
CA ASP A 112 0.67 -6.11 -3.19
C ASP A 112 1.73 -7.12 -3.62
N LEU A 113 1.57 -7.69 -4.82
CA LEU A 113 2.60 -8.47 -5.51
C LEU A 113 3.08 -7.69 -6.73
N PHE A 114 4.38 -7.49 -6.82
CA PHE A 114 5.04 -6.85 -7.96
C PHE A 114 5.68 -7.93 -8.82
N LEU A 115 5.12 -8.13 -10.01
CA LEU A 115 5.53 -9.19 -10.92
C LEU A 115 6.21 -8.56 -12.13
N TYR A 116 7.49 -8.82 -12.31
CA TYR A 116 8.24 -8.33 -13.46
C TYR A 116 8.34 -9.40 -14.53
N GLU A 117 8.35 -8.95 -15.77
CA GLU A 117 8.56 -9.79 -16.93
C GLU A 117 10.05 -10.09 -17.12
N LYS A 118 10.36 -11.37 -17.30
CA LYS A 118 11.66 -11.85 -17.74
C LYS A 118 11.46 -12.97 -18.75
N ASP A 119 12.01 -12.79 -19.95
CA ASP A 119 11.92 -13.76 -21.06
C ASP A 119 10.47 -14.17 -21.38
N GLY A 120 9.55 -13.21 -21.42
CA GLY A 120 8.13 -13.45 -21.70
C GLY A 120 7.33 -14.05 -20.53
N ARG A 121 7.93 -14.17 -19.34
CA ARG A 121 7.30 -14.78 -18.15
C ARG A 121 7.29 -13.81 -16.98
N TYR A 122 6.19 -13.77 -16.25
CA TYR A 122 6.04 -12.94 -15.07
C TYR A 122 6.26 -13.76 -13.80
N ASN A 123 7.13 -13.25 -12.92
CA ASN A 123 7.39 -13.83 -11.61
C ASN A 123 7.35 -12.72 -10.55
N VAL A 124 6.87 -13.05 -9.35
CA VAL A 124 6.91 -12.13 -8.21
C VAL A 124 8.36 -11.77 -7.92
N SER A 125 8.69 -10.49 -8.00
CA SER A 125 10.00 -9.98 -7.60
C SER A 125 9.95 -9.31 -6.23
N HIS A 126 8.78 -8.81 -5.83
CA HIS A 126 8.56 -8.21 -4.52
C HIS A 126 7.13 -8.43 -4.03
N SER A 127 6.95 -8.45 -2.72
CA SER A 127 5.68 -8.59 -2.02
C SER A 127 5.63 -7.62 -0.85
N GLU A 128 4.53 -6.92 -0.68
CA GLU A 128 4.35 -5.94 0.40
C GLU A 128 2.97 -6.11 1.03
N LEU A 129 2.92 -6.04 2.36
CA LEU A 129 1.67 -5.89 3.10
C LEU A 129 1.52 -4.44 3.54
N ARG A 130 0.31 -3.90 3.38
CA ARG A 130 -0.05 -2.57 3.89
C ARG A 130 -1.43 -2.56 4.52
N GLY A 131 -1.56 -1.88 5.64
CA GLY A 131 -2.77 -1.84 6.47
C GLY A 131 -2.55 -1.05 7.76
N PRO A 132 -3.63 -0.66 8.46
CA PRO A 132 -3.56 0.19 9.64
C PRO A 132 -2.89 -0.48 10.87
N MET A 133 -2.80 -1.82 10.91
CA MET A 133 -2.27 -2.58 12.04
C MET A 133 -1.29 -3.67 11.59
N LEU A 134 -0.17 -3.28 10.97
CA LEU A 134 0.88 -4.20 10.49
C LEU A 134 2.16 -4.09 11.33
N ASP A 135 2.05 -4.36 12.63
CA ASP A 135 3.20 -4.90 13.33
C ASP A 135 3.47 -6.35 12.86
N SER A 136 4.54 -6.99 13.34
CA SER A 136 4.89 -8.34 12.89
C SER A 136 3.78 -9.38 13.12
N ALA A 137 3.00 -9.25 14.19
CA ALA A 137 1.87 -10.14 14.45
C ALA A 137 0.70 -9.87 13.50
N GLY A 138 0.42 -8.59 13.23
CA GLY A 138 -0.56 -8.13 12.26
C GLY A 138 -0.24 -8.58 10.83
N GLU A 139 1.03 -8.49 10.41
CA GLU A 139 1.49 -9.01 9.11
C GLU A 139 1.22 -10.50 8.96
N MET A 140 1.60 -11.31 9.96
CA MET A 140 1.36 -12.75 9.94
C MET A 140 -0.14 -13.08 9.89
N SER A 141 -0.94 -12.41 10.73
CA SER A 141 -2.39 -12.60 10.79
C SER A 141 -3.07 -12.26 9.46
N CYS A 142 -2.73 -11.08 8.92
CA CYS A 142 -3.20 -10.61 7.63
C CYS A 142 -2.86 -11.59 6.50
N PHE A 143 -1.58 -11.99 6.41
CA PHE A 143 -1.11 -12.88 5.37
C PHE A 143 -1.86 -14.22 5.40
N LYS A 144 -2.04 -14.77 6.61
CA LYS A 144 -2.81 -16.00 6.83
C LYS A 144 -4.26 -15.87 6.34
N THR A 145 -4.92 -14.74 6.60
CA THR A 145 -6.29 -14.50 6.10
C THR A 145 -6.35 -14.55 4.58
N ILE A 146 -5.38 -13.93 3.89
CA ILE A 146 -5.29 -13.94 2.43
C ILE A 146 -5.05 -15.37 1.90
N VAL A 147 -4.07 -16.09 2.47
CA VAL A 147 -3.73 -17.45 2.05
C VAL A 147 -4.91 -18.41 2.20
N LEU A 148 -5.64 -18.31 3.32
CA LEU A 148 -6.79 -19.16 3.61
C LEU A 148 -8.08 -18.74 2.89
N GLY A 149 -8.05 -17.67 2.09
CA GLY A 149 -9.18 -17.24 1.27
C GLY A 149 -10.46 -16.95 2.08
N LYS A 150 -10.33 -16.65 3.37
CA LYS A 150 -11.49 -16.38 4.22
C LYS A 150 -12.10 -15.04 3.81
N PRO A 151 -13.42 -14.98 3.54
CA PRO A 151 -14.10 -13.70 3.48
C PRO A 151 -13.98 -13.00 4.84
N SER A 152 -13.90 -11.68 4.78
CA SER A 152 -13.91 -10.77 5.92
C SER A 152 -15.09 -11.04 6.85
#